data_AF-A0A0H5SDF9-F1
#
_entry.id   AF-A0A0H5SDF9-F1
#
_cell.length_a   1.000
_cell.length_b   1.000
_cell.length_c   1.000
_cell.angle_alpha   90.00
_cell.angle_beta   90.00
_cell.angle_gamma   90.00
#
_symmetry.space_group_name_H-M   'P 1'
#
loop_
_entity.id
_entity.type
_entity.pdbx_description
1 polymer ?
#
loop_
_entity_poly.entity_id
_entity_poly.type
_entity_poly.pdbx_seq_one_letter_code
_entity_poly.pdbx_strand_id
1 'polypeptide(L)'
;MGADKIQYIIAMTIYIAAVIAIGFHYAKKASESTDNFLIGGRALGPWVTAMAAEASDMSGWLLMGLPGVAYWSGLGEAIWTAIGLLIGTYLNWLFVAKRLRTYSHLAGDSITIPDFLSNRFKEKRK
;
A
#
# COMPACT_ATOMS: atom_id res chain seq x y z
N MET A 1 -5.20 36.73 -9.45
CA MET A 1 -4.85 35.48 -8.72
C MET A 1 -3.37 35.56 -8.41
N GLY A 2 -2.95 35.37 -7.16
CA GLY A 2 -1.52 35.45 -6.81
C GLY A 2 -0.69 34.42 -7.59
N ALA A 3 0.57 34.72 -7.88
CA ALA A 3 1.46 33.84 -8.63
C ALA A 3 1.63 32.47 -7.94
N ASP A 4 1.58 32.44 -6.61
CA ASP A 4 1.53 31.25 -5.75
C ASP A 4 0.35 30.34 -6.08
N LYS A 5 -0.86 30.90 -6.20
CA LYS A 5 -2.07 30.13 -6.50
C LYS A 5 -2.03 29.51 -7.90
N ILE A 6 -1.44 30.21 -8.86
CA ILE A 6 -1.26 29.70 -10.22
C ILE A 6 -0.30 28.50 -10.21
N GLN A 7 0.80 28.58 -9.45
CA GLN A 7 1.75 27.47 -9.31
C GLN A 7 1.10 26.23 -8.69
N TYR A 8 0.30 26.37 -7.64
CA TYR A 8 -0.39 25.23 -7.02
C TYR A 8 -1.36 24.54 -7.98
N ILE A 9 -2.14 25.31 -8.73
CA ILE A 9 -3.08 24.75 -9.70
C ILE A 9 -2.32 23.99 -10.79
N ILE A 10 -1.26 24.57 -11.35
CA ILE A 10 -0.44 23.91 -12.36
C ILE A 10 0.13 22.59 -11.83
N ALA A 11 0.74 22.61 -10.64
CA ALA A 11 1.31 21.41 -10.03
C ALA A 11 0.26 20.31 -9.79
N MET A 12 -0.90 20.67 -9.24
CA MET A 12 -2.00 19.72 -9.00
C MET A 12 -2.57 19.17 -10.30
N THR A 13 -2.76 20.01 -11.32
CA THR A 13 -3.26 19.57 -12.63
C THR A 13 -2.29 18.61 -13.29
N ILE A 14 -0.98 18.91 -13.28
CA ILE A 14 0.04 18.01 -13.84
C ILE A 14 0.06 16.68 -13.08
N TYR A 15 0.03 16.72 -11.75
CA TYR A 15 0.02 15.51 -10.92
C TYR A 15 -1.20 14.62 -11.22
N ILE A 16 -2.41 15.18 -11.21
CA ILE A 16 -3.65 14.43 -11.49
C ILE A 16 -3.62 13.88 -12.92
N ALA A 17 -3.22 14.70 -13.90
CA ALA A 17 -3.12 14.26 -15.29
C ALA A 17 -2.12 13.10 -15.45
N ALA A 18 -0.97 13.15 -14.77
CA ALA A 18 0.02 12.08 -14.78
C ALA A 18 -0.54 10.78 -14.19
N VAL A 19 -1.21 10.84 -13.02
CA VAL A 19 -1.82 9.66 -12.38
C VAL A 19 -2.90 9.05 -13.29
N ILE A 20 -3.75 9.88 -13.89
CA ILE A 20 -4.78 9.44 -14.84
C ILE A 20 -4.14 8.79 -16.07
N ALA A 21 -3.09 9.40 -16.64
CA ALA A 21 -2.39 8.87 -17.80
C ALA A 21 -1.76 7.50 -17.52
N ILE A 22 -1.16 7.31 -16.34
CA ILE A 22 -0.65 6.00 -15.88
C ILE A 22 -1.80 5.00 -15.78
N GLY A 23 -2.93 5.40 -15.19
CA GLY A 23 -4.13 4.58 -15.09
C GLY A 23 -4.61 4.09 -16.46
N PHE A 24 -4.76 4.99 -17.44
CA PHE A 24 -5.14 4.63 -18.81
C PHE A 24 -4.12 3.72 -19.50
N HIS A 25 -2.83 3.96 -19.29
CA HIS A 25 -1.77 3.13 -19.88
C HIS A 25 -1.86 1.67 -19.41
N TYR A 26 -2.11 1.44 -18.12
CA TYR A 26 -2.18 0.10 -17.54
C TYR A 26 -3.59 -0.49 -17.51
N ALA A 27 -4.64 0.28 -17.80
CA ALA A 27 -6.04 -0.15 -17.73
C ALA A 27 -6.28 -1.44 -18.54
N LYS A 28 -5.79 -1.50 -19.79
CA LYS A 28 -5.95 -2.68 -20.64
C LYS A 28 -5.36 -3.92 -19.98
N LYS A 29 -4.11 -3.84 -19.50
CA LYS A 29 -3.41 -4.96 -18.87
C LYS A 29 -4.10 -5.40 -17.57
N ALA A 30 -4.57 -4.44 -16.77
CA ALA A 30 -5.29 -4.72 -15.53
C ALA A 30 -6.63 -5.44 -15.79
N SER A 31 -7.30 -5.15 -16.90
CA SER A 31 -8.59 -5.77 -17.27
C SER A 31 -8.47 -7.17 -17.89
N GLU A 32 -7.26 -7.67 -18.18
CA GLU A 32 -7.07 -8.98 -18.82
C GLU A 32 -7.41 -10.17 -17.91
N SER A 33 -7.22 -10.03 -16.59
CA SER A 33 -7.55 -11.08 -15.62
C SER A 33 -7.66 -10.53 -14.19
N THR A 34 -8.33 -11.27 -13.32
CA THR A 34 -8.40 -10.96 -11.88
C THR A 34 -7.02 -10.90 -11.24
N ASP A 35 -6.08 -11.75 -11.64
CA ASP A 35 -4.71 -11.76 -11.12
C ASP A 35 -3.91 -10.53 -11.56
N ASN A 36 -4.10 -10.08 -12.81
CA ASN A 36 -3.51 -8.85 -13.30
C ASN A 36 -4.09 -7.63 -12.57
N PHE A 37 -5.40 -7.65 -12.28
CA PHE A 37 -6.06 -6.59 -11.54
C PHE A 37 -5.63 -6.50 -10.07
N LEU A 38 -5.57 -7.64 -9.37
CA LEU A 38 -5.33 -7.66 -7.93
C LEU A 38 -3.86 -7.61 -7.53
N ILE A 39 -2.96 -8.24 -8.30
CA ILE A 39 -1.54 -8.39 -7.94
C ILE A 39 -0.59 -8.06 -9.09
N GLY A 40 -1.08 -7.40 -10.14
CA GLY A 40 -0.26 -7.03 -11.30
C GLY A 40 0.36 -8.23 -12.03
N GLY A 41 -0.27 -9.41 -11.92
CA GLY A 41 0.21 -10.66 -12.51
C GLY A 41 1.54 -11.14 -11.91
N ARG A 42 1.89 -10.70 -10.69
CA ARG A 42 3.19 -11.00 -10.02
C ARG A 42 4.42 -10.58 -10.82
N ALA A 43 4.27 -9.68 -11.79
CA ALA A 43 5.35 -9.21 -12.65
C ALA A 43 6.15 -8.05 -12.03
N LEU A 44 5.64 -7.45 -10.94
CA LEU A 44 6.28 -6.33 -10.27
C LEU A 44 7.47 -6.82 -9.43
N GLY A 45 8.63 -6.21 -9.63
CA GLY A 45 9.84 -6.52 -8.87
C GLY A 45 9.70 -6.20 -7.38
N PRO A 46 10.63 -6.68 -6.53
CA PRO A 46 10.57 -6.53 -5.08
C PRO A 46 10.54 -5.07 -4.63
N TRP A 47 11.33 -4.20 -5.28
CA TRP A 47 11.40 -2.78 -4.93
C TRP A 47 10.09 -2.04 -5.19
N VAL A 48 9.49 -2.26 -6.37
CA VAL A 48 8.22 -1.61 -6.73
C VAL A 48 7.10 -2.11 -5.82
N THR A 49 7.08 -3.41 -5.53
CA THR A 49 6.11 -4.02 -4.61
C THR A 49 6.26 -3.46 -3.18
N ALA A 50 7.49 -3.31 -2.68
CA ALA A 50 7.74 -2.74 -1.36
C ALA A 50 7.32 -1.26 -1.27
N MET A 51 7.68 -0.45 -2.27
CA MET A 51 7.25 0.96 -2.32
C MET A 51 5.73 1.10 -2.43
N ALA A 52 5.06 0.22 -3.19
CA ALA A 52 3.60 0.23 -3.29
C ALA A 52 2.94 -0.15 -1.95
N ALA A 53 3.50 -1.13 -1.24
CA ALA A 53 3.02 -1.52 0.08
C ALA A 53 3.17 -0.37 1.09
N GLU A 54 4.34 0.27 1.15
CA GLU A 54 4.58 1.43 2.01
C GLU A 54 3.73 2.62 1.61
N ALA A 55 3.60 2.95 0.32
CA ALA A 55 2.72 4.05 -0.11
C ALA A 55 1.24 3.81 0.26
N SER A 56 0.81 2.54 0.34
CA SER A 56 -0.54 2.17 0.78
C SER A 56 -0.70 2.27 2.29
N ASP A 57 0.34 1.95 3.07
CA ASP A 57 0.36 2.11 4.53
C ASP A 57 0.44 3.61 4.92
N MET A 58 1.24 4.36 4.19
CA MET A 58 1.49 5.79 4.38
C MET A 58 0.36 6.64 3.81
N SER A 59 -0.77 6.63 4.52
CA SER A 59 -1.90 7.54 4.27
C SER A 59 -1.59 8.97 4.75
N GLY A 60 -2.63 9.82 4.80
CA GLY A 60 -2.56 11.13 5.46
C GLY A 60 -2.08 11.09 6.92
N TRP A 61 -2.02 9.89 7.53
CA TRP A 61 -1.39 9.63 8.82
C TRP A 61 0.06 10.13 8.90
N LEU A 62 0.89 9.94 7.87
CA LEU A 62 2.27 10.41 7.95
C LEU A 62 2.34 11.95 7.95
N LEU A 63 1.45 12.60 7.20
CA LEU A 63 1.44 14.05 7.04
C LEU A 63 0.86 14.77 8.26
N MET A 64 -0.15 14.21 8.92
CA MET A 64 -0.86 14.85 10.03
C MET A 64 -0.66 14.15 11.38
N GLY A 65 -0.51 12.84 11.38
CA GLY A 65 -0.37 12.02 12.59
C GLY A 65 0.97 12.24 13.27
N LEU A 66 2.07 11.92 12.59
CA LEU A 66 3.42 12.03 13.19
C LEU A 66 3.77 13.48 13.59
N PRO A 67 3.52 14.50 12.74
CA PRO A 67 3.69 15.90 13.14
C PRO A 67 2.72 16.33 14.24
N GLY A 68 1.50 15.78 14.29
CA GLY A 68 0.55 16.01 15.37
C GLY A 68 1.05 15.48 16.72
N VAL A 69 1.63 14.28 16.74
CA VAL A 69 2.29 13.72 17.93
C VAL A 69 3.48 14.59 18.35
N ALA A 70 4.30 15.03 17.39
CA ALA A 70 5.41 15.93 17.68
C ALA A 70 4.94 17.27 18.27
N TYR A 71 3.84 17.81 17.73
CA TYR A 71 3.25 19.07 18.18
C TYR A 71 2.71 18.98 19.61
N TRP A 72 2.05 17.88 19.96
CA TRP A 72 1.39 17.72 21.26
C TRP A 72 2.31 17.18 22.36
N SER A 73 3.14 16.19 22.03
CA SER A 73 3.95 15.43 22.99
C SER A 73 5.45 15.71 22.88
N GLY A 74 5.86 16.58 21.95
CA GLY A 74 7.25 16.91 21.69
C GLY A 74 7.96 15.92 20.76
N LEU A 75 9.17 16.29 20.34
CA LEU A 75 9.96 15.53 19.35
C LEU A 75 10.38 14.13 19.84
N GLY A 76 10.57 13.94 21.14
CA GLY A 76 10.99 12.65 21.71
C GLY A 76 9.99 11.53 21.41
N GLU A 77 8.71 11.79 21.64
CA GLU A 77 7.63 10.83 21.37
C GLU A 77 7.43 10.57 19.87
N ALA A 78 7.57 11.60 19.04
CA ALA A 78 7.50 11.43 17.58
C ALA A 78 8.63 10.55 17.04
N ILE A 79 9.86 10.72 17.55
CA ILE A 79 11.01 9.88 17.19
C ILE A 79 10.79 8.44 17.66
N TRP A 80 10.34 8.25 18.90
CA TRP A 80 10.08 6.90 19.41
C TRP A 80 8.97 6.19 18.65
N THR A 81 7.93 6.93 18.25
CA THR A 81 6.89 6.44 17.35
C THR A 81 7.47 6.01 16.01
N ALA A 82 8.32 6.81 15.38
CA ALA A 82 8.95 6.46 14.11
C ALA A 82 9.83 5.20 14.22
N ILE A 83 10.62 5.08 15.29
CA ILE A 83 11.44 3.88 15.57
C ILE A 83 10.55 2.66 15.78
N GLY A 84 9.47 2.80 16.57
CA GLY A 84 8.51 1.75 16.83
C GLY A 84 7.82 1.26 15.55
N LEU A 85 7.42 2.19 14.67
CA LEU A 85 6.85 1.86 13.36
C LEU A 85 7.85 1.10 12.49
N LEU A 86 9.11 1.58 12.39
CA LEU A 86 10.14 0.91 11.61
C LEU A 86 10.37 -0.53 12.08
N ILE A 87 10.56 -0.72 13.39
CA ILE A 87 10.78 -2.05 13.97
C ILE A 87 9.53 -2.91 13.83
N GLY A 88 8.35 -2.35 14.11
CA GLY A 88 7.07 -3.04 14.04
C GLY A 88 6.78 -3.56 12.63
N THR A 89 6.95 -2.72 11.61
CA THR A 89 6.79 -3.10 10.20
C THR A 89 7.78 -4.18 9.81
N TYR A 90 9.06 -4.04 10.18
CA TYR A 90 10.08 -5.05 9.90
C TYR A 90 9.74 -6.41 10.53
N LEU A 91 9.38 -6.43 11.81
CA LEU A 91 9.01 -7.66 12.51
C LEU A 91 7.72 -8.27 11.97
N ASN A 92 6.73 -7.47 11.58
CA ASN A 92 5.52 -7.94 10.91
C ASN A 92 5.85 -8.68 9.61
N TRP A 93 6.67 -8.08 8.75
CA TRP A 93 7.12 -8.71 7.52
C TRP A 93 7.91 -10.00 7.78
N LEU A 94 8.82 -9.98 8.76
CA LEU A 94 9.66 -11.13 9.10
C LEU A 94 8.83 -12.33 9.59
N PHE A 95 7.87 -12.11 10.49
CA PHE A 95 7.13 -13.19 11.13
C PHE A 95 5.82 -13.57 10.42
N VAL A 96 5.11 -12.60 9.87
CA VAL A 96 3.76 -12.80 9.31
C VAL A 96 3.82 -13.03 7.81
N ALA A 97 4.50 -12.17 7.04
CA ALA A 97 4.39 -12.17 5.58
C ALA A 97 4.84 -13.50 4.95
N LYS A 98 6.01 -14.02 5.34
CA LYS A 98 6.51 -15.30 4.80
C LYS A 98 5.56 -16.46 5.12
N ARG A 99 5.09 -16.53 6.38
CA ARG A 99 4.18 -17.58 6.83
C ARG A 99 2.87 -17.51 6.06
N LEU A 100 2.28 -16.31 5.95
CA LEU A 100 1.02 -16.08 5.24
C LEU A 100 1.14 -16.41 3.75
N ARG A 101 2.27 -16.08 3.10
CA ARG A 101 2.49 -16.43 1.69
C ARG A 101 2.53 -17.93 1.46
N THR A 102 3.21 -18.69 2.32
CA THR A 102 3.25 -20.16 2.21
C THR A 102 1.85 -20.77 2.41
N TYR A 103 1.10 -20.31 3.41
CA TYR A 103 -0.24 -20.86 3.65
C TYR A 103 -1.27 -20.46 2.60
N SER A 104 -1.20 -19.23 2.07
CA SER A 104 -2.09 -18.80 0.96
C SER A 104 -1.85 -19.63 -0.31
N HIS A 105 -0.59 -19.95 -0.61
CA HIS A 105 -0.25 -20.84 -1.71
C HIS A 105 -0.86 -22.25 -1.54
N LEU A 106 -0.74 -22.82 -0.34
CA LEU A 106 -1.35 -24.13 -0.02
C LEU A 106 -2.89 -24.11 -0.01
N ALA A 107 -3.49 -22.97 0.30
CA ALA A 107 -4.94 -22.75 0.29
C ALA A 107 -5.46 -22.41 -1.11
N GLY A 108 -4.90 -23.01 -2.17
CA GLY A 108 -5.33 -22.76 -3.56
C GLY A 108 -4.83 -21.44 -4.15
N ASP A 109 -3.63 -20.99 -3.76
CA ASP A 109 -3.04 -19.70 -4.16
C ASP A 109 -3.96 -18.50 -3.93
N SER A 110 -4.61 -18.46 -2.76
CA SER A 110 -5.56 -17.39 -2.41
C SER A 110 -4.89 -16.01 -2.44
N ILE A 111 -5.54 -15.07 -3.12
CA ILE A 111 -5.02 -13.71 -3.30
C ILE A 111 -5.54 -12.75 -2.22
N THR A 112 -6.79 -12.94 -1.77
CA THR A 112 -7.43 -12.07 -0.78
C THR A 112 -7.52 -12.75 0.60
N ILE A 113 -7.64 -11.95 1.66
CA ILE A 113 -7.82 -12.49 3.02
C ILE A 113 -9.11 -13.32 3.14
N PRO A 114 -10.28 -12.87 2.63
CA PRO A 114 -11.50 -13.68 2.67
C PRO A 114 -11.34 -15.02 1.94
N ASP A 115 -10.75 -15.03 0.74
CA ASP A 115 -10.54 -16.27 -0.02
C ASP A 115 -9.56 -17.20 0.71
N PHE A 116 -8.49 -16.65 1.29
CA PHE A 116 -7.56 -17.42 2.12
C PHE A 116 -8.25 -18.08 3.31
N LEU A 117 -9.08 -17.33 4.05
CA LEU A 117 -9.81 -17.87 5.19
C LEU A 117 -10.83 -18.93 4.76
N SER A 118 -11.61 -18.66 3.71
CA SER A 118 -12.58 -19.61 3.15
C SER A 118 -11.91 -20.93 2.74
N ASN A 119 -10.81 -20.87 1.99
CA ASN A 119 -10.08 -22.05 1.53
C ASN A 119 -9.37 -22.78 2.68
N ARG A 120 -8.78 -22.04 3.63
CA ARG A 120 -8.13 -22.61 4.82
C ARG A 120 -9.12 -23.36 5.72
N PHE A 121 -10.32 -22.81 5.93
CA PHE A 121 -11.34 -23.40 6.79
C PHE A 121 -12.36 -24.28 6.04
N LYS A 122 -12.15 -24.49 4.73
CA LYS A 122 -12.99 -25.32 3.85
C LYS A 122 -14.47 -24.91 3.91
N GLU A 123 -14.71 -23.61 3.88
CA GLU A 123 -16.05 -23.06 3.91
C GLU A 123 -16.82 -23.49 2.64
N LYS A 124 -18.03 -24.01 2.84
CA LYS A 124 -18.85 -24.58 1.75
C LYS A 124 -19.80 -23.56 1.10
N ARG A 125 -19.93 -22.35 1.66
CA ARG A 125 -20.67 -21.22 1.09
C ARG A 125 -19.64 -20.15 0.73
N LYS A 126 -19.43 -19.94 -0.57
CA LYS A 126 -18.71 -18.78 -1.11
C LYS A 126 -19.71 -17.78 -1.65
#